data_AF-D5AVA9-F1
#
_entry.id   AF-D5AVA9-F1
#
_cell.length_a   1.000
_cell.length_b   1.000
_cell.length_c   1.000
_cell.angle_alpha   90.00
_cell.angle_beta   90.00
_cell.angle_gamma   90.00
#
_symmetry.space_group_name_H-M   'P 1'
#
loop_
_entity.id
_entity.type
_entity.pdbx_description
1 polymer ?
#
loop_
_entity_poly.entity_id
_entity_poly.type
_entity_poly.pdbx_seq_one_letter_code
_entity_poly.pdbx_strand_id
1 'polypeptide(L)' 'MKRLLSRLIASAERHARYRRTRDEIARLSPRLSRDLGISPQDAEDLAHRAVYGH' A
#
# COMPACT_ATOMS: atom_id res chain seq x y z
N MET A 1 -22.31 15.16 11.86
CA MET A 1 -22.47 14.14 10.79
C MET A 1 -21.47 14.29 9.64
N LYS A 2 -21.43 15.40 8.89
CA LYS A 2 -20.55 15.56 7.71
C LYS A 2 -19.07 15.20 7.98
N ARG A 3 -18.52 15.61 9.13
CA ARG A 3 -17.12 15.36 9.51
C ARG A 3 -16.79 13.88 9.77
N LEU A 4 -17.75 13.08 10.21
CA LEU A 4 -17.58 11.62 10.40
C LEU A 4 -17.57 10.90 9.05
N LEU A 5 -18.52 11.23 8.18
CA LEU A 5 -18.57 10.73 6.80
C LEU A 5 -17.28 11.05 6.04
N SER A 6 -16.78 12.29 6.11
CA SER A 6 -15.52 12.67 5.46
C SER A 6 -14.32 11.87 5.99
N ARG A 7 -14.27 11.57 7.28
CA ARG A 7 -13.19 10.74 7.87
C ARG A 7 -13.27 9.29 7.40
N LEU A 8 -14.48 8.74 7.30
CA LEU A 8 -14.68 7.38 6.79
C LEU A 8 -14.29 7.27 5.32
N ILE A 9 -14.68 8.25 4.49
CA ILE A 9 -14.28 8.31 3.07
C ILE A 9 -12.76 8.39 2.95
N ALA A 10 -12.11 9.31 3.67
CA ALA A 10 -10.66 9.44 3.64
C ALA A 10 -9.93 8.16 4.09
N SER A 11 -10.47 7.46 5.10
CA SER A 11 -9.94 6.18 5.56
C SER A 11 -10.07 5.09 4.50
N ALA A 12 -11.24 4.99 3.84
CA ALA A 12 -11.49 4.04 2.77
C ALA A 12 -10.58 4.30 1.55
N GLU A 13 -10.39 5.56 1.16
CA GLU A 13 -9.46 5.94 0.09
C GLU A 13 -8.02 5.56 0.44
N ARG A 14 -7.61 5.80 1.68
CA ARG A 14 -6.27 5.42 2.16
C ARG A 14 -6.09 3.91 2.14
N HIS A 15 -7.09 3.15 2.55
CA HIS A 15 -7.06 1.69 2.48
C HIS A 15 -7.06 1.13 1.04
N ALA A 16 -7.78 1.78 0.13
CA ALA A 16 -7.75 1.42 -1.28
C ALA A 16 -6.35 1.63 -1.89
N ARG A 17 -5.68 2.76 -1.54
CA ARG A 17 -4.28 3.00 -1.93
C ARG A 17 -3.35 1.95 -1.36
N TYR A 18 -3.48 1.61 -0.08
CA TYR A 18 -2.70 0.54 0.56
C TYR A 18 -2.80 -0.78 -0.20
N ARG A 19 -4.02 -1.25 -0.48
CA ARG A 19 -4.23 -2.51 -1.22
C ARG A 19 -3.61 -2.46 -2.60
N ARG A 20 -3.80 -1.35 -3.32
CA ARG A 20 -3.22 -1.16 -4.64
C ARG A 20 -1.69 -1.24 -4.61
N THR A 21 -1.06 -0.49 -3.71
CA THR A 21 0.41 -0.49 -3.55
C THR A 21 0.93 -1.87 -3.17
N ARG A 22 0.29 -2.56 -2.23
CA ARG A 22 0.65 -3.94 -1.86
C ARG A 22 0.60 -4.87 -3.06
N ASP A 23 -0.48 -4.82 -3.82
CA ASP A 23 -0.65 -5.71 -4.97
C ASP A 23 0.29 -5.36 -6.13
N GLU A 24 0.66 -4.10 -6.29
CA GLU A 24 1.70 -3.68 -7.25
C GLU A 24 3.07 -4.23 -6.85
N ILE A 25 3.47 -4.13 -5.58
CA ILE A 25 4.73 -4.68 -5.07
C ILE A 25 4.75 -6.21 -5.18
N ALA A 26 3.66 -6.87 -4.79
CA ALA A 26 3.54 -8.33 -4.84
C ALA A 26 3.59 -8.90 -6.27
N ARG A 27 3.21 -8.09 -7.27
CA ARG A 27 3.23 -8.46 -8.70
C ARG A 27 4.48 -7.99 -9.44
N LEU A 28 5.47 -7.45 -8.72
CA LEU A 28 6.74 -7.09 -9.36
C LEU A 28 7.36 -8.31 -10.03
N SER A 29 7.89 -8.10 -11.24
CA SER A 29 8.62 -9.16 -11.92
C SER A 29 9.87 -9.55 -11.11
N PRO A 30 10.29 -10.82 -11.12
CA PRO A 30 11.45 -11.27 -10.36
C PRO A 30 12.72 -10.44 -10.63
N ARG A 31 12.88 -9.94 -11.86
CA ARG A 31 13.99 -9.05 -12.23
C ARG A 31 13.89 -7.71 -11.51
N LEU A 32 12.73 -7.06 -11.54
CA LEU A 32 12.53 -5.76 -10.88
C LEU A 32 12.63 -5.90 -9.36
N SER A 33 12.08 -6.97 -8.79
CA SER A 33 12.22 -7.30 -7.37
C SER A 33 13.70 -7.42 -6.98
N ARG A 34 14.51 -8.08 -7.81
CA ARG A 34 15.95 -8.21 -7.59
C ARG A 34 16.69 -6.89 -7.71
N ASP A 35 16.42 -6.12 -8.76
CA ASP A 35 17.07 -4.82 -9.02
C ASP A 35 16.75 -3.80 -7.91
N LEU A 36 15.53 -3.83 -7.38
CA LEU A 36 15.08 -2.96 -6.29
C LEU A 36 15.45 -3.49 -4.89
N GLY A 37 15.91 -4.74 -4.77
CA GLY A 37 16.15 -5.39 -3.50
C GLY A 37 14.88 -5.58 -2.66
N ILE A 38 13.72 -5.75 -3.30
CA ILE A 38 12.41 -5.90 -2.66
C ILE A 38 11.91 -7.33 -2.82
N SER A 39 11.57 -7.99 -1.70
CA SER A 39 10.85 -9.25 -1.75
C SER A 39 9.34 -9.02 -1.88
N PRO A 40 8.60 -9.82 -2.69
CA PRO A 40 7.14 -9.84 -2.65
C PRO A 40 6.57 -10.15 -1.26
N GLN A 41 7.33 -10.82 -0.40
CA GLN A 41 6.93 -11.07 1.00
C GLN A 41 6.88 -9.78 1.83
N ASP A 42 7.68 -8.78 1.48
CA ASP A 42 7.74 -7.48 2.17
C ASP A 42 6.65 -6.51 1.67
N ALA A 43 5.81 -6.93 0.71
CA ALA A 43 4.84 -6.07 0.06
C ALA A 43 3.85 -5.44 1.05
N GLU A 44 3.46 -6.17 2.10
CA GLU A 44 2.59 -5.68 3.16
C GLU A 44 3.26 -4.57 3.96
N ASP A 45 4.46 -4.81 4.51
CA ASP A 45 5.20 -3.84 5.32
C ASP A 45 5.61 -2.60 4.53
N LEU A 46 5.99 -2.76 3.26
CA LEU A 46 6.34 -1.66 2.38
C LEU A 46 5.11 -0.82 2.01
N ALA A 47 4.00 -1.46 1.63
CA ALA A 47 2.76 -0.74 1.32
C ALA A 47 2.21 -0.02 2.55
N HIS A 48 2.30 -0.64 3.73
CA HIS A 48 1.85 -0.03 4.98
C HIS A 48 2.66 1.23 5.29
N ARG A 49 4.00 1.15 5.25
CA ARG A 49 4.90 2.30 5.45
C ARG A 49 4.66 3.41 4.42
N ALA A 50 4.47 3.07 3.14
CA ALA A 50 4.25 4.04 2.08
C ALA A 50 2.93 4.82 2.23
N VAL A 51 1.86 4.17 2.71
CA VAL A 51 0.52 4.76 2.73
C VAL A 51 0.14 5.33 4.10
N TYR A 52 0.45 4.63 5.18
CA TYR A 52 0.09 5.02 6.53
C TYR A 52 1.20 5.81 7.24
N GLY A 53 2.45 5.67 6.78
CA GLY A 53 3.61 6.17 7.49
C GLY A 53 3.95 5.30 8.70
N HIS A 54 5.17 5.47 9.21
CA HIS A 54 5.58 5.06 10.54
C HIS A 54 6.19 6.28 11.22
#